data_AF-A0A5E8VEQ5-F1
#
_entry.id   AF-A0A5E8VEQ5-F1
#
_cell.length_a   1.000
_cell.length_b   1.000
_cell.length_c   1.000
_cell.angle_alpha   90.00
_cell.angle_beta   90.00
_cell.angle_gamma   90.00
#
_symmetry.space_group_name_H-M   'P 1'
#
loop_
_entity.id
_entity.type
_entity.pdbx_description
1 polymer ?
#
loop_
_entity_poly.entity_id
_entity_poly.type
_entity_poly.pdbx_seq_one_letter_code
_entity_poly.pdbx_strand_id
1 'polypeptide(L)'
;MNAPEIANKAAELVGGDRAESHGDMHQHFAHVAALWSAYLKLEQPMSVADVPHMMALLKIARTKSGSINVDDWIDGAGYLACAGEVSTKEYRR
;
A
#
# COMPACT_ATOMS: atom_id res chain seq x y z
N MET A 1 -19.10 10.33 -3.47
CA MET A 1 -18.44 9.20 -4.15
C MET A 1 -19.07 7.91 -3.63
N ASN A 2 -19.40 6.96 -4.50
CA ASN A 2 -19.92 5.64 -4.13
C ASN A 2 -18.79 4.58 -4.11
N ALA A 3 -19.08 3.38 -3.60
CA ALA A 3 -18.05 2.33 -3.48
C ALA A 3 -17.40 1.92 -4.82
N PRO A 4 -18.15 1.72 -5.93
CA PRO A 4 -17.54 1.50 -7.25
C PRO A 4 -16.61 2.62 -7.72
N GLU A 5 -17.00 3.88 -7.54
CA GLU A 5 -16.17 5.04 -7.90
C GLU A 5 -14.83 5.05 -7.13
N ILE A 6 -14.87 4.74 -5.83
CA ILE A 6 -13.65 4.63 -5.00
C ILE A 6 -12.76 3.49 -5.50
N ALA A 7 -13.33 2.32 -5.76
CA ALA A 7 -12.56 1.15 -6.21
C ALA A 7 -11.92 1.37 -7.59
N ASN A 8 -12.66 1.96 -8.53
CA ASN A 8 -12.13 2.30 -9.85
C ASN A 8 -11.01 3.33 -9.74
N LYS A 9 -11.16 4.36 -8.89
CA LYS A 9 -10.11 5.35 -8.69
C LYS A 9 -8.85 4.76 -8.07
N ALA A 10 -9.01 3.85 -7.10
CA ALA A 10 -7.89 3.11 -6.54
C ALA A 10 -7.17 2.28 -7.61
N ALA A 11 -7.91 1.58 -8.47
CA ALA A 11 -7.37 0.78 -9.56
C ALA A 11 -6.58 1.63 -10.57
N GLU A 12 -7.05 2.83 -10.92
CA GLU A 12 -6.32 3.78 -11.77
C GLU A 12 -4.97 4.17 -11.13
N LEU A 13 -4.94 4.45 -9.83
CA LEU A 13 -3.74 4.91 -9.12
C LEU A 13 -2.68 3.83 -8.90
N VAL A 14 -3.08 2.56 -8.88
CA VAL A 14 -2.17 1.42 -8.73
C VAL A 14 -1.88 0.68 -10.04
N GLY A 15 -2.61 1.01 -11.11
CA GLY A 15 -2.52 0.40 -12.43
C GLY A 15 -1.32 0.84 -13.29
N GLY A 16 -1.37 0.45 -14.58
CA GLY A 16 -0.23 0.33 -15.51
C GLY A 16 0.75 1.52 -15.63
N ASP A 17 0.30 2.77 -15.49
CA ASP A 17 1.17 3.95 -15.59
C ASP A 17 2.11 4.12 -14.39
N ARG A 18 1.83 3.43 -13.28
CA ARG A 18 2.63 3.50 -12.06
C ARG A 18 3.99 2.81 -12.21
N ALA A 19 4.06 1.70 -12.95
CA ALA A 19 5.32 0.99 -13.17
C ALA A 19 6.31 1.82 -14.01
N GLU A 20 5.80 2.60 -14.97
CA GLU A 20 6.62 3.48 -15.81
C GLU A 20 7.17 4.70 -15.04
N SER A 21 6.40 5.21 -14.06
CA SER A 21 6.74 6.42 -13.31
C SER A 21 7.46 6.18 -11.98
N HIS A 22 7.16 5.07 -11.29
CA HIS A 22 7.64 4.78 -9.93
C HIS A 22 8.50 3.51 -9.81
N GLY A 23 8.74 2.80 -10.92
CA GLY A 23 9.54 1.58 -10.95
C GLY A 23 8.83 0.35 -10.39
N ASP A 24 9.59 -0.72 -10.12
CA ASP A 24 9.05 -1.98 -9.60
C ASP A 24 8.52 -1.80 -8.17
N MET A 25 7.20 -1.92 -8.02
CA MET A 25 6.50 -1.82 -6.75
C MET A 25 7.04 -2.80 -5.69
N HIS A 26 7.44 -4.01 -6.09
CA HIS A 26 7.97 -5.01 -5.16
C HIS A 26 9.30 -4.53 -4.57
N GLN A 27 10.23 -4.09 -5.43
CA GLN A 27 11.51 -3.51 -5.00
C GLN A 27 11.31 -2.28 -4.12
N HIS A 28 10.37 -1.40 -4.48
CA HIS A 28 10.06 -0.23 -3.66
C HIS A 28 9.63 -0.62 -2.25
N PHE A 29 8.67 -1.54 -2.11
CA PHE A 29 8.25 -2.00 -0.78
C PHE A 29 9.34 -2.79 -0.06
N ALA A 30 10.19 -3.55 -0.75
CA ALA A 30 11.33 -4.23 -0.15
C ALA A 30 12.34 -3.25 0.45
N HIS A 31 12.63 -2.16 -0.26
CA HIS A 31 13.49 -1.08 0.26
C HIS A 31 12.87 -0.41 1.50
N VAL A 32 11.57 -0.11 1.47
CA VAL A 32 10.87 0.49 2.62
C VAL A 32 10.86 -0.47 3.82
N ALA A 33 10.60 -1.76 3.60
CA ALA A 33 10.62 -2.78 4.65
C ALA A 33 12.00 -2.85 5.32
N ALA A 34 13.07 -2.84 4.52
CA ALA A 34 14.45 -2.82 5.03
C ALA A 34 14.74 -1.55 5.83
N LEU A 35 14.35 -0.38 5.30
CA LEU A 35 14.54 0.91 5.98
C LEU A 35 13.81 0.97 7.32
N TRP A 36 12.53 0.57 7.37
CA TRP A 36 11.74 0.61 8.60
C TRP A 36 12.25 -0.40 9.63
N SER A 37 12.60 -1.61 9.20
CA SER A 37 13.17 -2.63 10.08
C SER A 37 14.48 -2.15 10.73
N ALA A 38 15.37 -1.55 9.93
CA ALA A 38 16.63 -1.00 10.43
C ALA A 38 16.41 0.21 11.35
N TYR A 39 15.53 1.14 10.96
CA TYR A 39 15.26 2.36 11.71
C TYR A 39 14.63 2.07 13.09
N LEU A 40 13.66 1.15 13.14
CA LEU A 40 12.97 0.75 14.36
C LEU A 40 13.73 -0.32 15.16
N LYS A 41 14.83 -0.84 14.63
CA LYS A 41 15.64 -1.92 15.23
C LYS A 41 14.80 -3.16 15.55
N LEU A 42 13.97 -3.58 14.60
CA LEU A 42 13.11 -4.74 14.78
C LEU A 42 13.95 -6.02 14.88
N GLU A 43 13.64 -6.86 15.86
CA GLU A 43 14.28 -8.18 15.99
C GLU A 43 13.93 -9.10 14.81
N GLN A 44 12.70 -8.98 14.31
CA GLN A 44 12.22 -9.65 13.10
C GLN A 44 11.99 -8.59 12.01
N PRO A 45 12.72 -8.65 10.89
CA PRO A 45 12.50 -7.73 9.78
C PRO A 45 11.09 -7.83 9.24
N MET A 46 10.54 -6.70 8.83
CA MET A 46 9.28 -6.64 8.10
C MET A 46 9.40 -7.37 6.77
N SER A 47 8.33 -8.04 6.38
CA SER A 47 8.14 -8.54 5.03
C SER A 47 7.81 -7.40 4.06
N VAL A 48 7.96 -7.65 2.75
CA VAL A 48 7.56 -6.72 1.70
C VAL A 48 6.07 -6.41 1.78
N ALA A 49 5.25 -7.41 2.11
CA ALA A 49 3.81 -7.27 2.25
C ALA A 49 3.42 -6.39 3.46
N ASP A 50 4.21 -6.32 4.52
CA ASP A 50 3.85 -5.51 5.70
C ASP A 50 3.78 -4.02 5.38
N VAL A 51 4.58 -3.54 4.42
CA VAL A 51 4.62 -2.12 4.03
C VAL A 51 3.26 -1.62 3.52
N PRO A 52 2.65 -2.18 2.46
CA PRO A 52 1.33 -1.72 2.01
C PRO A 52 0.24 -1.95 3.06
N HIS A 53 0.30 -2.99 3.89
CA HIS A 53 -0.65 -3.15 5.01
C HIS A 53 -0.55 -1.99 6.01
N MET A 54 0.67 -1.60 6.40
CA MET A 54 0.88 -0.48 7.30
C MET A 54 0.47 0.86 6.68
N MET A 55 0.67 1.05 5.38
CA MET A 55 0.19 2.24 4.67
C MET A 55 -1.35 2.29 4.62
N ALA A 56 -2.03 1.14 4.48
CA ALA A 56 -3.48 1.08 4.61
C ALA A 56 -3.95 1.42 6.04
N LEU A 57 -3.26 0.92 7.07
CA LEU A 57 -3.55 1.25 8.47
C LEU A 57 -3.39 2.75 8.74
N LEU A 58 -2.37 3.41 8.16
CA LEU A 58 -2.20 4.86 8.24
C LEU A 58 -3.42 5.61 7.70
N LYS A 59 -3.97 5.17 6.56
CA LYS A 59 -5.16 5.78 5.95
C LYS A 59 -6.41 5.53 6.78
N ILE A 60 -6.59 4.31 7.29
CA ILE A 60 -7.68 3.99 8.23
C ILE A 60 -7.59 4.86 9.49
N ALA A 61 -6.38 5.07 10.04
CA ALA A 61 -6.19 5.89 11.22
C ALA A 61 -6.61 7.36 11.00
N ARG A 62 -6.38 7.92 9.81
CA ARG A 62 -6.80 9.29 9.46
C ARG A 62 -8.31 9.48 9.48
N THR A 63 -9.09 8.44 9.17
CA THR A 63 -10.56 8.50 9.28
C THR A 63 -11.05 8.75 10.70
N LYS A 64 -10.20 8.52 11.72
CA LYS A 64 -10.50 8.81 13.12
C LYS A 64 -10.14 10.23 13.54
N SER A 65 -9.35 10.94 12.74
CA SER A 65 -8.92 12.31 13.01
C SER A 65 -9.63 13.31 12.08
N GLY A 66 -10.45 14.20 12.62
CA GLY A 66 -10.92 15.38 11.90
C GLY A 66 -11.84 15.14 10.70
N SER A 67 -11.72 16.00 9.69
CA SER A 67 -12.63 16.11 8.53
C SER A 67 -12.55 14.92 7.58
N ILE A 68 -13.71 14.52 7.04
CA ILE A 68 -13.83 13.52 5.98
C ILE A 68 -12.96 13.90 4.78
N ASN A 69 -12.03 13.01 4.40
CA ASN A 69 -11.26 13.09 3.17
C ASN A 69 -11.43 11.80 2.35
N VAL A 70 -11.99 11.92 1.15
CA VAL A 70 -12.28 10.76 0.30
C VAL A 70 -11.01 9.97 -0.10
N ASP A 71 -9.88 10.66 -0.17
CA ASP A 71 -8.58 10.07 -0.53
C ASP A 71 -8.13 9.01 0.47
N ASP A 72 -8.56 9.09 1.74
CA ASP A 72 -8.18 8.08 2.73
C ASP A 72 -8.73 6.70 2.37
N TRP A 73 -9.94 6.62 1.81
CA TRP A 73 -10.51 5.34 1.35
C TRP A 73 -9.94 4.89 0.01
N ILE A 74 -9.69 5.84 -0.91
CA ILE A 74 -9.09 5.53 -2.22
C ILE A 74 -7.68 4.97 -2.03
N ASP A 75 -6.83 5.66 -1.26
CA ASP A 75 -5.47 5.22 -0.99
C ASP A 75 -5.45 3.92 -0.19
N GLY A 76 -6.34 3.78 0.81
CA GLY A 76 -6.47 2.56 1.60
C GLY A 76 -6.79 1.34 0.72
N ALA A 77 -7.75 1.48 -0.20
CA ALA A 77 -8.08 0.44 -1.17
C ALA A 77 -6.91 0.15 -2.12
N GLY A 78 -6.21 1.19 -2.59
CA GLY A 78 -5.03 1.05 -3.43
C GLY A 78 -3.90 0.26 -2.74
N TYR A 79 -3.56 0.62 -1.49
CA TYR A 79 -2.54 -0.10 -0.74
C TYR A 79 -2.91 -1.56 -0.48
N LEU A 80 -4.17 -1.87 -0.17
CA LEU A 80 -4.61 -3.26 -0.01
C LEU A 80 -4.55 -4.05 -1.32
N ALA A 81 -4.86 -3.42 -2.46
CA ALA A 81 -4.69 -4.04 -3.77
C ALA A 81 -3.20 -4.36 -4.06
N CYS A 82 -2.30 -3.40 -3.78
CA CYS A 82 -0.86 -3.60 -3.89
C CYS A 82 -0.35 -4.73 -2.98
N ALA A 83 -0.84 -4.83 -1.74
CA ALA A 83 -0.51 -5.91 -0.82
C ALA A 83 -0.90 -7.27 -1.40
N GLY A 84 -2.12 -7.40 -1.93
CA GLY A 84 -2.60 -8.62 -2.58
C GLY A 84 -1.76 -9.01 -3.80
N GLU A 85 -1.37 -8.05 -4.64
CA GLU A 85 -0.51 -8.31 -5.80
C GLU A 85 0.86 -8.85 -5.38
N VAL A 86 1.50 -8.23 -4.38
CA VAL A 86 2.81 -8.68 -3.89
C VAL A 86 2.72 -10.06 -3.26
N SER A 87 1.77 -10.29 -2.35
CA SER A 87 1.64 -11.58 -1.65
C SER A 87 1.29 -12.72 -2.60
N THR A 88 0.47 -12.46 -3.63
CA THR A 88 0.13 -13.50 -4.63
C THR A 88 1.27 -13.80 -5.59
N LYS A 89 2.13 -12.82 -5.91
CA LYS A 89 3.37 -13.04 -6.67
C LYS A 89 4.39 -13.86 -5.88
N GLU A 90 4.52 -13.59 -4.57
CA GLU A 90 5.41 -14.36 -3.68
C GLU A 90 4.96 -15.80 -3.51
N TYR A 91 3.66 -16.06 -3.36
CA TYR A 91 3.11 -17.42 -3.25
C TYR A 91 3.30 -18.29 -4.52
N ARG A 92 3.48 -17.67 -5.69
CA ARG A 92 3.66 -18.36 -6.97
C ARG A 92 5.11 -18.63 -7.34
N ARG A 93 6.08 -18.27 -6.49
CA ARG A 93 7.51 -18.58 -6.65
C ARG A 93 7.88 -19.77 -5.77
#